data_AF-A0A1C6FT28-F1
#
_entry.id   AF-A0A1C6FT28-F1
#
_cell.length_a   1.000
_cell.length_b   1.000
_cell.length_c   1.000
_cell.angle_alpha   90.00
_cell.angle_beta   90.00
_cell.angle_gamma   90.00
#
_symmetry.space_group_name_H-M   'P 1'
#
loop_
_entity.id
_entity.type
_entity.pdbx_description
1 polymer ?
#
loop_
_entity_poly.entity_id
_entity_poly.type
_entity_poly.pdbx_seq_one_letter_code
_entity_poly.pdbx_strand_id
1 'polypeptide(L)'
;MEHAHRQTVETGAQDGLLVHYLGSISPAAGGCVVEFSFTLAAVPPDTRTAVAITLLELDKEGRAFPRGMRTLLLPSHHNTRPMDVQAEGVRFILPAELDLSEDGTRRLVVQTESQYMDFHARCDMRE
;
A
#
# COMPACT_ATOMS: atom_id res chain seq x y z
N MET A 1 -7.97 -13.54 16.22
CA MET A 1 -7.98 -12.83 14.92
C MET A 1 -7.92 -11.34 15.20
N GLU A 2 -7.22 -10.56 14.38
CA GLU A 2 -7.11 -9.11 14.53
C GLU A 2 -8.28 -8.41 13.82
N HIS A 3 -9.32 -8.07 14.58
CA HIS A 3 -10.52 -7.40 14.06
C HIS A 3 -10.27 -5.88 13.96
N ALA A 4 -9.56 -5.46 12.91
CA ALA A 4 -9.01 -4.12 12.77
C ALA A 4 -10.03 -3.00 12.45
N HIS A 5 -10.83 -2.59 13.45
CA HIS A 5 -11.53 -1.30 13.45
C HIS A 5 -10.53 -0.18 13.69
N ARG A 6 -10.40 0.78 12.76
CA ARG A 6 -9.49 1.94 12.89
C ARG A 6 -10.23 3.26 13.11
N GLN A 7 -9.68 4.09 13.99
CA GLN A 7 -10.06 5.46 14.40
C GLN A 7 -8.70 6.18 14.70
N THR A 8 -8.49 7.50 14.75
CA THR A 8 -9.28 8.63 15.31
C THR A 8 -9.03 9.96 14.56
N VAL A 9 -9.70 11.04 14.99
CA VAL A 9 -10.53 11.97 14.18
C VAL A 9 -11.07 13.04 15.19
N GLU A 10 -11.23 14.36 14.98
CA GLU A 10 -11.16 15.40 13.91
C GLU A 10 -10.41 16.65 14.48
N THR A 11 -9.89 17.72 13.82
CA THR A 11 -9.85 18.31 12.45
C THR A 11 -10.95 19.31 11.99
N GLY A 12 -10.67 20.22 11.02
CA GLY A 12 -11.56 21.33 10.59
C GLY A 12 -10.97 22.30 9.54
N ALA A 13 -11.58 22.43 8.34
CA ALA A 13 -10.91 23.00 7.15
C ALA A 13 -11.17 24.51 6.86
N GLN A 14 -10.53 25.40 7.61
CA GLN A 14 -10.16 26.75 7.14
C GLN A 14 -8.65 26.90 7.34
N ASP A 15 -7.96 27.54 6.39
CA ASP A 15 -6.49 27.55 6.30
C ASP A 15 -5.79 26.17 6.23
N GLY A 16 -6.53 25.07 5.95
CA GLY A 16 -5.97 23.87 5.30
C GLY A 16 -6.07 22.49 5.98
N LEU A 17 -7.16 22.13 6.69
CA LEU A 17 -7.22 20.91 7.53
C LEU A 17 -8.51 20.05 7.36
N LEU A 18 -8.48 18.95 6.58
CA LEU A 18 -9.68 18.14 6.24
C LEU A 18 -10.19 17.16 7.34
N VAL A 19 -11.48 16.76 7.23
CA VAL A 19 -12.31 16.26 8.34
C VAL A 19 -13.19 15.07 7.97
N HIS A 20 -13.27 14.02 8.81
CA HIS A 20 -14.47 13.15 8.85
C HIS A 20 -14.58 12.17 10.05
N TYR A 21 -15.76 12.09 10.66
CA TYR A 21 -16.12 11.09 11.68
C TYR A 21 -16.44 9.71 11.08
N LEU A 22 -15.83 8.65 11.63
CA LEU A 22 -15.85 7.30 11.03
C LEU A 22 -16.99 6.37 11.48
N GLY A 23 -17.76 6.74 12.52
CA GLY A 23 -18.91 5.96 12.98
C GLY A 23 -18.58 4.53 13.46
N SER A 24 -19.61 3.67 13.48
CA SER A 24 -19.51 2.28 13.94
C SER A 24 -18.99 1.35 12.83
N ILE A 25 -17.85 0.70 13.03
CA ILE A 25 -17.28 -0.28 12.08
C ILE A 25 -17.32 -1.68 12.70
N SER A 26 -17.95 -2.63 11.99
CA SER A 26 -18.05 -4.03 12.41
C SER A 26 -17.44 -4.97 11.36
N PRO A 27 -16.23 -5.51 11.57
CA PRO A 27 -15.59 -6.42 10.61
C PRO A 27 -16.26 -7.80 10.64
N ALA A 28 -16.76 -8.24 9.48
CA ALA A 28 -17.51 -9.49 9.33
C ALA A 28 -16.66 -10.76 9.53
N ALA A 29 -17.32 -11.86 9.87
CA ALA A 29 -16.77 -13.20 9.67
C ALA A 29 -16.77 -13.55 8.17
N GLY A 30 -15.86 -14.42 7.73
CA GLY A 30 -15.76 -14.83 6.31
C GLY A 30 -14.92 -13.90 5.42
N GLY A 31 -13.85 -13.31 5.98
CA GLY A 31 -12.81 -12.63 5.21
C GLY A 31 -11.46 -13.36 5.32
N CYS A 32 -10.55 -13.11 4.36
CA CYS A 32 -9.14 -13.47 4.46
C CYS A 32 -8.25 -12.24 4.16
N VAL A 33 -6.95 -12.36 4.43
CA VAL A 33 -6.00 -11.26 4.33
C VAL A 33 -4.79 -11.71 3.52
N VAL A 34 -4.35 -10.87 2.59
CA VAL A 34 -3.01 -10.96 2.00
C VAL A 34 -2.17 -9.80 2.52
N GLU A 35 -0.91 -10.08 2.83
CA GLU A 35 0.05 -9.11 3.35
C GLU A 35 1.29 -9.10 2.45
N PHE A 36 1.78 -7.91 2.10
CA PHE A 36 2.97 -7.74 1.30
C PHE A 36 4.07 -7.02 2.10
N SER A 37 5.30 -7.48 1.89
CA SER A 37 6.53 -6.79 2.26
C SER A 37 7.41 -6.66 1.02
N PHE A 38 8.13 -5.55 0.88
CA PHE A 38 8.95 -5.24 -0.29
C PHE A 38 10.14 -4.36 0.08
N THR A 39 11.09 -4.25 -0.85
CA THR A 39 12.28 -3.40 -0.72
C THR A 39 12.32 -2.45 -1.91
N LEU A 40 12.47 -1.15 -1.66
CA LEU A 40 12.96 -0.22 -2.68
C LEU A 40 14.48 -0.29 -2.70
N ALA A 41 15.06 -0.70 -3.83
CA ALA A 41 16.50 -0.77 -3.99
C ALA A 41 17.12 0.63 -4.21
N ALA A 42 18.29 0.87 -3.62
CA ALA A 42 19.14 2.05 -3.86
C ALA A 42 18.40 3.42 -3.83
N VAL A 43 17.51 3.62 -2.85
CA VAL A 43 16.89 4.93 -2.56
C VAL A 43 17.99 5.94 -2.22
N PRO A 44 18.00 7.18 -2.77
CA PRO A 44 19.02 8.18 -2.42
C PRO A 44 18.78 8.85 -1.06
N PRO A 45 19.84 9.40 -0.42
CA PRO A 45 19.72 10.14 0.85
C PRO A 45 18.83 11.39 0.74
N ASP A 46 18.16 11.73 1.84
CA ASP A 46 17.25 12.87 1.96
C ASP A 46 16.02 12.83 1.00
N THR A 47 15.67 11.66 0.44
CA THR A 47 14.54 11.49 -0.49
C THR A 47 13.38 10.67 0.09
N ARG A 48 12.13 11.12 -0.09
CA ARG A 48 10.94 10.32 0.24
C ARG A 48 10.34 9.74 -1.05
N THR A 49 9.88 8.49 -0.97
CA THR A 49 9.30 7.79 -2.13
C THR A 49 7.84 7.46 -1.88
N ALA A 50 6.96 7.97 -2.74
CA ALA A 50 5.60 7.50 -2.82
C ALA A 50 5.58 6.14 -3.55
N VAL A 51 4.87 5.17 -3.01
CA VAL A 51 4.67 3.85 -3.62
C VAL A 51 3.17 3.56 -3.67
N ALA A 52 2.65 3.28 -4.86
CA ALA A 52 1.29 2.78 -5.05
C ALA A 52 1.33 1.27 -5.29
N ILE A 53 0.48 0.53 -4.57
CA ILE A 53 0.33 -0.92 -4.70
C ILE A 53 -1.13 -1.19 -5.03
N THR A 54 -1.37 -1.73 -6.23
CA THR A 54 -2.69 -2.13 -6.72
C THR A 54 -2.78 -3.64 -6.72
N LEU A 55 -3.78 -4.18 -6.01
CA LEU A 55 -4.06 -5.60 -5.94
C LEU A 55 -5.17 -5.97 -6.93
N LEU A 56 -4.84 -6.88 -7.84
CA LEU A 56 -5.75 -7.51 -8.78
C LEU A 56 -5.93 -8.99 -8.41
N GLU A 57 -7.06 -9.55 -8.79
CA GLU A 57 -7.30 -10.99 -8.80
C GLU A 57 -7.74 -11.42 -10.21
N LEU A 58 -7.22 -12.53 -10.69
CA LEU A 58 -7.55 -13.09 -12.00
C LEU A 58 -8.59 -14.21 -11.85
N ASP A 59 -9.50 -14.30 -12.81
CA ASP A 59 -10.34 -15.49 -12.98
C ASP A 59 -9.64 -16.61 -13.77
N LYS A 60 -10.35 -17.72 -13.96
CA LYS A 60 -9.89 -18.86 -14.77
C LYS A 60 -9.59 -18.51 -16.23
N GLU A 61 -10.26 -17.51 -16.80
CA GLU A 61 -9.95 -16.96 -18.14
C GLU A 61 -8.79 -15.94 -18.14
N GLY A 62 -8.25 -15.57 -16.97
CA GLY A 62 -7.15 -14.62 -16.81
C GLY A 62 -7.57 -13.15 -16.81
N ARG A 63 -8.87 -12.83 -16.73
CA ARG A 63 -9.37 -11.44 -16.66
C ARG A 63 -9.14 -10.88 -15.27
N ALA A 64 -8.66 -9.63 -15.19
CA ALA A 64 -8.25 -9.01 -13.93
C ALA A 64 -9.36 -8.18 -13.27
N PHE A 65 -9.55 -8.38 -11.96
CA PHE A 65 -10.53 -7.69 -11.13
C PHE A 65 -9.83 -6.97 -9.96
N PRO A 66 -9.97 -5.63 -9.83
CA PRO A 66 -9.43 -4.91 -8.68
C PRO A 66 -9.97 -5.41 -7.34
N ARG A 67 -9.07 -5.46 -6.35
CA ARG A 67 -9.35 -5.77 -4.93
C ARG A 67 -8.96 -4.64 -3.98
N GLY A 68 -8.15 -3.69 -4.44
CA GLY A 68 -7.88 -2.44 -3.74
C GLY A 68 -6.60 -1.79 -4.23
N MET A 69 -6.39 -0.56 -3.75
CA MET A 69 -5.13 0.16 -3.90
C MET A 69 -4.69 0.66 -2.52
N ARG A 70 -3.38 0.64 -2.24
CA ARG A 70 -2.78 1.40 -1.14
C ARG A 70 -1.66 2.26 -1.68
N THR A 71 -1.71 3.56 -1.37
CA THR A 71 -0.57 4.46 -1.51
C THR A 71 0.15 4.56 -0.17
N LEU A 72 1.47 4.46 -0.20
CA LEU A 72 2.37 4.53 0.94
C LEU A 72 3.35 5.67 0.67
N LEU A 73 3.71 6.43 1.70
CA LEU A 73 4.86 7.33 1.66
C LEU A 73 5.95 6.72 2.53
N LEU A 74 7.03 6.26 1.88
CA LEU A 74 8.18 5.71 2.59
C LEU A 74 9.12 6.85 3.03
N PRO A 75 9.70 6.76 4.24
CA PRO A 75 10.54 7.80 4.80
C PRO A 75 11.89 7.89 4.07
N SER A 76 12.51 9.06 4.18
CA SER A 76 13.91 9.26 3.79
C SER A 76 14.88 8.65 4.81
N HIS A 77 16.11 8.44 4.36
CA HIS A 77 17.26 8.13 5.23
C HIS A 77 18.36 9.18 5.06
N HIS A 78 19.28 9.25 6.02
CA HIS A 78 20.37 10.25 6.08
C HIS A 78 21.77 9.63 5.95
N ASN A 79 21.87 8.41 5.44
CA ASN A 79 23.16 7.78 5.12
C ASN A 79 23.90 8.51 3.99
N THR A 80 25.22 8.36 3.92
CA THR A 80 26.08 9.09 2.94
C THR A 80 26.03 8.55 1.51
N ARG A 81 25.24 7.50 1.27
CA ARG A 81 25.08 6.81 -0.02
C ARG A 81 23.65 6.27 -0.15
N PRO A 82 23.18 5.96 -1.37
CA PRO A 82 21.91 5.26 -1.56
C PRO A 82 21.89 3.92 -0.83
N MET A 83 20.71 3.49 -0.37
CA MET A 83 20.52 2.21 0.30
C MET A 83 19.14 1.59 0.01
N ASP A 84 19.01 0.32 0.35
CA ASP A 84 17.77 -0.41 0.24
C ASP A 84 16.83 -0.07 1.42
N VAL A 85 15.58 0.30 1.11
CA VAL A 85 14.56 0.68 2.10
C VAL A 85 13.44 -0.35 2.11
N GLN A 86 13.26 -1.03 3.23
CA GLN A 86 12.23 -2.05 3.40
C GLN A 86 10.89 -1.46 3.87
N ALA A 87 9.80 -2.08 3.42
CA ALA A 87 8.44 -1.78 3.84
C ALA A 87 7.67 -3.07 4.05
N GLU A 88 6.94 -3.18 5.17
CA GLU A 88 6.32 -4.42 5.64
C GLU A 88 4.86 -4.21 6.04
N GLY A 89 4.09 -5.29 6.19
CA GLY A 89 2.75 -5.24 6.78
C GLY A 89 1.67 -4.63 5.88
N VAL A 90 1.86 -4.62 4.55
CA VAL A 90 0.90 -3.98 3.61
C VAL A 90 -0.30 -4.91 3.38
N ARG A 91 -1.27 -4.85 4.31
CA ARG A 91 -2.46 -5.73 4.32
C ARG A 91 -3.59 -5.29 3.37
N PHE A 92 -4.08 -6.21 2.55
CA PHE A 92 -5.36 -6.10 1.85
C PHE A 92 -6.34 -7.12 2.43
N ILE A 93 -7.56 -6.68 2.73
CA ILE A 93 -8.66 -7.53 3.21
C ILE A 93 -9.47 -7.98 1.99
N LEU A 94 -9.75 -9.27 1.92
CA LEU A 94 -10.43 -9.96 0.82
C LEU A 94 -11.59 -10.81 1.40
N PRO A 95 -12.58 -11.23 0.60
CA PRO A 95 -13.56 -12.23 1.05
C PRO A 95 -12.87 -13.58 1.25
N ALA A 96 -13.39 -14.42 2.16
CA ALA A 96 -12.94 -15.81 2.28
C ALA A 96 -13.47 -16.66 1.12
N GLU A 97 -14.76 -16.54 0.81
CA GLU A 97 -15.39 -17.14 -0.37
C GLU A 97 -15.44 -16.12 -1.50
N LEU A 98 -14.37 -16.08 -2.30
CA LEU A 98 -14.39 -15.47 -3.63
C LEU A 98 -13.45 -16.24 -4.55
N ASP A 99 -13.84 -17.47 -4.87
CA ASP A 99 -13.18 -18.30 -5.87
C ASP A 99 -13.60 -17.79 -7.27
N LEU A 100 -12.67 -17.15 -7.99
CA LEU A 100 -12.82 -16.87 -9.43
C LEU A 100 -12.26 -18.00 -10.31
N SER A 101 -11.63 -18.98 -9.67
CA SER A 101 -11.40 -20.33 -10.14
C SER A 101 -12.58 -21.23 -9.71
N GLU A 102 -12.50 -22.53 -10.01
CA GLU A 102 -13.45 -23.56 -9.53
C GLU A 102 -12.70 -24.62 -8.68
N ASP A 103 -11.51 -24.27 -8.18
CA ASP A 103 -10.54 -25.14 -7.53
C ASP A 103 -9.95 -24.57 -6.21
N GLY A 104 -10.43 -23.41 -5.75
CA GLY A 104 -9.95 -22.67 -4.59
C GLY A 104 -8.68 -21.83 -4.79
N THR A 105 -8.06 -21.86 -5.97
CA THR A 105 -6.71 -21.29 -6.22
C THR A 105 -6.75 -19.82 -6.65
N ARG A 106 -6.95 -18.95 -5.66
CA ARG A 106 -6.99 -17.49 -5.83
C ARG A 106 -5.73 -16.91 -6.50
N ARG A 107 -5.84 -16.57 -7.79
CA ARG A 107 -4.73 -16.08 -8.63
C ARG A 107 -4.58 -14.56 -8.51
N LEU A 108 -3.77 -14.11 -7.55
CA LEU A 108 -3.51 -12.68 -7.33
C LEU A 108 -2.42 -12.13 -8.27
N VAL A 109 -2.57 -10.87 -8.69
CA VAL A 109 -1.54 -10.09 -9.39
C VAL A 109 -1.34 -8.77 -8.64
N VAL A 110 -0.09 -8.41 -8.39
CA VAL A 110 0.28 -7.15 -7.72
C VAL A 110 0.92 -6.24 -8.75
N GLN A 111 0.42 -5.01 -8.86
CA GLN A 111 1.04 -3.94 -9.63
C GLN A 111 1.63 -2.92 -8.66
N THR A 112 2.86 -2.48 -8.93
CA THR A 112 3.59 -1.54 -8.07
C THR A 112 4.16 -0.39 -8.89
N GLU A 113 3.86 0.84 -8.47
CA GLU A 113 4.40 2.07 -9.05
C GLU A 113 5.12 2.86 -7.94
N SER A 114 6.20 3.55 -8.27
CA SER A 114 6.91 4.39 -7.30
C SER A 114 7.47 5.67 -7.93
N GLN A 115 7.49 6.75 -7.14
CA GLN A 115 7.98 8.07 -7.55
C GLN A 115 8.62 8.79 -6.36
N TYR A 116 9.75 9.45 -6.57
CA TYR A 116 10.32 10.37 -5.57
C TYR A 116 9.41 11.59 -5.43
N MET A 117 9.03 11.94 -4.20
CA MET A 117 8.21 13.13 -3.90
C MET A 117 9.05 14.41 -3.79
N ASP A 118 10.35 14.28 -3.60
CA ASP A 118 11.28 15.39 -3.35
C ASP A 118 12.15 15.66 -4.58
N PHE A 119 12.21 16.90 -5.05
CA PHE A 119 13.08 17.29 -6.16
C PHE A 119 14.51 17.55 -5.65
N HIS A 120 15.50 16.77 -6.12
CA HIS A 120 16.83 16.76 -5.51
C HIS A 120 17.69 17.94 -5.95
N ALA A 121 17.93 18.89 -5.04
CA ALA A 121 18.96 19.93 -5.19
C ALA A 121 20.37 19.48 -4.70
N ARG A 122 20.53 18.19 -4.35
CA ARG A 122 21.76 17.67 -3.69
C ARG A 122 22.36 16.40 -4.30
N CYS A 123 21.57 15.59 -5.03
CA CYS A 123 22.10 14.45 -5.76
C CYS A 123 22.36 14.84 -7.21
N ASP A 124 23.59 15.20 -7.52
CA ASP A 124 24.09 15.22 -8.90
C ASP A 124 24.23 13.76 -9.34
N MET A 125 23.18 13.20 -9.97
CA MET A 125 23.14 11.78 -10.37
C MET A 125 24.04 11.55 -11.59
N ARG A 126 25.34 11.40 -11.33
CA ARG A 126 26.37 11.05 -12.30
C ARG A 126 26.99 9.71 -11.94
N GLU A 127 26.53 8.69 -12.69
CA GLU A 127 27.13 7.36 -12.93
C GLU A 127 27.47 6.52 -11.68
#